data_AF-A0A6C0LJE6-F1
#
_entry.id   AF-A0A6C0LJE6-F1
#
_cell.length_a   1.000
_cell.length_b   1.000
_cell.length_c   1.000
_cell.angle_alpha   90.00
_cell.angle_beta   90.00
_cell.angle_gamma   90.00
#
_symmetry.space_group_name_H-M   'P 1'
#
loop_
_entity.id
_entity.type
_entity.pdbx_description
1 polymer ?
#
loop_
_entity_poly.entity_id
_entity_poly.type
_entity_poly.pdbx_seq_one_letter_code
_entity_poly.pdbx_strand_id
1 'polypeptide(L)'
;MLILPLFANFLQSNTEGFNTGYNNIYDKNGNIIESDVLRYDIISALYLIMRGYNANYYYRWGILDNICVVLLYILTLIISVYAAYLSFSCTWKGMFDNIIIRLLFAFTAFMFGPFYLLWFFFVNYLGKMC
;
A
#
# COMPACT_ATOMS: atom_id res chain seq x y z
N MET A 1 -6.27 1.15 4.56
CA MET A 1 -4.82 1.08 4.27
C MET A 1 -4.14 -0.26 4.65
N LEU A 2 -4.83 -1.29 5.16
CA LEU A 2 -4.23 -2.60 5.48
C LEU A 2 -4.38 -3.67 4.37
N ILE A 3 -5.33 -3.49 3.44
CA ILE A 3 -5.60 -4.51 2.42
C ILE A 3 -4.59 -4.42 1.27
N LEU A 4 -4.13 -3.22 0.90
CA LEU A 4 -3.08 -3.05 -0.11
C LEU A 4 -1.78 -3.79 0.26
N PRO A 5 -1.25 -3.69 1.50
CA PRO A 5 -0.11 -4.50 1.90
C PRO A 5 -0.40 -6.00 1.95
N LEU A 6 -1.60 -6.41 2.39
CA LEU A 6 -2.01 -7.82 2.38
C LEU A 6 -2.12 -8.40 0.96
N PHE A 7 -2.69 -7.68 0.00
CA PHE A 7 -2.89 -8.13 -1.37
C PHE A 7 -1.57 -8.12 -2.16
N ALA A 8 -0.71 -7.13 -1.92
CA ALA A 8 0.62 -7.10 -2.49
C ALA A 8 1.50 -8.23 -1.92
N ASN A 9 1.44 -8.52 -0.62
CA ASN A 9 2.09 -9.70 -0.03
C ASN A 9 1.60 -11.01 -0.66
N PHE A 10 0.31 -11.10 -1.01
CA PHE A 10 -0.26 -12.28 -1.68
C PHE A 10 0.17 -12.41 -3.14
N LEU A 11 0.24 -11.31 -3.89
CA LEU A 11 0.74 -11.25 -5.28
C LEU A 11 2.26 -11.51 -5.36
N GLN A 12 3.00 -11.19 -4.31
CA GLN A 12 4.47 -11.29 -4.26
C GLN A 12 4.98 -12.64 -3.73
N SER A 13 4.12 -13.67 -3.67
CA SER A 13 4.49 -15.03 -3.25
C SER A 13 5.47 -15.73 -4.21
N ASN A 14 5.59 -15.28 -5.46
CA ASN A 14 6.32 -16.01 -6.52
C ASN A 14 7.46 -15.22 -7.20
N THR A 15 7.85 -14.06 -6.68
CA THR A 15 9.04 -13.35 -7.19
C THR A 15 10.27 -13.73 -6.39
N GLU A 16 11.25 -14.27 -7.11
CA GLU A 16 12.59 -14.64 -6.67
C GLU A 16 13.20 -13.56 -5.77
N GLY A 17 13.23 -13.84 -4.47
CA GLY A 17 13.89 -13.00 -3.49
C GLY A 17 15.38 -13.31 -3.46
N PHE A 18 16.23 -12.28 -3.47
CA PHE A 18 17.66 -12.50 -3.46
C PHE A 18 18.19 -12.89 -2.08
N ASN A 19 18.97 -13.97 -2.11
CA ASN A 19 19.80 -14.47 -1.04
C ASN A 19 20.98 -13.51 -0.83
N THR A 20 20.99 -12.79 0.29
CA THR A 20 22.02 -11.78 0.58
C THR A 20 23.34 -12.38 1.07
N GLY A 21 23.44 -13.70 1.32
CA GLY A 21 24.68 -14.35 1.75
C GLY A 21 25.11 -14.05 3.20
N TYR A 22 24.70 -12.91 3.75
CA TYR A 22 25.15 -12.39 5.04
C TYR A 22 24.53 -13.08 6.26
N ASN A 23 23.28 -13.58 6.13
CA ASN A 23 22.54 -14.25 7.21
C ASN A 23 21.98 -15.61 6.78
N ASN A 24 22.66 -16.30 5.86
CA ASN A 24 22.24 -17.64 5.48
C ASN A 24 22.40 -18.58 6.68
N ILE A 25 21.33 -19.30 7.02
CA ILE A 25 21.44 -20.40 7.96
C ILE A 25 21.97 -21.58 7.18
N TYR A 26 23.22 -21.97 7.46
CA TYR A 26 23.89 -23.09 6.82
C TYR A 26 23.64 -24.37 7.63
N ASP A 27 23.36 -25.47 6.93
CA ASP A 27 23.42 -26.80 7.52
C ASP A 27 24.87 -27.18 7.85
N LYS A 28 25.05 -28.20 8.68
CA LYS A 28 26.35 -28.79 9.04
C LYS A 28 27.17 -29.22 7.81
N ASN A 29 26.50 -29.40 6.66
CA ASN A 29 27.08 -29.79 5.39
C ASN A 29 27.37 -28.59 4.46
N GLY A 30 27.18 -27.35 4.92
CA GLY A 30 27.42 -26.13 4.14
C GLY A 30 26.30 -25.76 3.15
N ASN A 31 25.17 -26.46 3.18
CA ASN A 31 24.01 -26.16 2.33
C ASN A 31 23.17 -25.03 2.95
N ILE A 32 22.64 -24.15 2.11
CA ILE A 32 21.79 -23.01 2.54
C ILE A 32 20.40 -23.56 2.88
N ILE A 33 19.99 -23.48 4.15
CA ILE A 33 18.67 -23.93 4.63
C ILE A 33 17.65 -22.81 4.49
N GLU A 34 18.05 -21.58 4.82
CA GLU A 34 17.19 -20.40 4.82
C GLU A 34 18.03 -19.21 4.38
N SER A 35 17.58 -18.54 3.31
CA SER A 35 18.16 -17.28 2.86
C SER A 35 17.35 -16.15 3.46
N ASP A 36 18.03 -15.22 4.12
CA ASP A 36 17.42 -13.99 4.64
C ASP A 36 17.05 -13.08 3.46
N VAL A 37 15.87 -13.34 2.88
CA VAL A 37 15.32 -12.58 1.76
C VAL A 37 14.84 -11.25 2.33
N LEU A 38 15.64 -10.20 2.17
CA LEU A 38 15.24 -8.87 2.58
C LEU A 38 14.10 -8.37 1.69
N ARG A 39 12.88 -8.39 2.20
CA ARG A 39 11.69 -7.90 1.49
C ARG A 39 11.46 -6.43 1.85
N TYR A 40 11.58 -5.54 0.86
CA TYR A 40 11.13 -4.16 1.03
C TYR A 40 9.61 -4.11 1.14
N ASP A 41 9.09 -3.33 2.10
CA ASP A 41 7.67 -2.99 2.15
C ASP A 41 7.26 -2.20 0.88
N ILE A 42 5.99 -2.22 0.52
CA ILE A 42 5.49 -1.71 -0.76
C ILE A 42 5.78 -0.22 -0.95
N ILE A 43 5.74 0.56 0.13
CA ILE A 43 6.06 1.99 0.07
C ILE A 43 7.54 2.21 -0.21
N SER A 44 8.41 1.42 0.42
CA SER A 44 9.86 1.45 0.17
C SER A 44 10.21 0.96 -1.24
N ALA A 45 9.54 -0.09 -1.72
CA ALA A 45 9.67 -0.58 -3.09
C ALA A 45 9.19 0.48 -4.10
N LEU A 46 8.06 1.13 -3.84
CA LEU A 46 7.53 2.23 -4.66
C LEU A 46 8.52 3.39 -4.72
N TYR A 47 9.11 3.78 -3.58
CA TYR A 47 10.14 4.82 -3.53
C TYR A 47 11.34 4.50 -4.45
N LEU A 48 11.84 3.25 -4.38
CA LEU A 48 12.95 2.80 -5.22
C LEU A 48 12.57 2.86 -6.70
N ILE A 49 11.38 2.36 -7.07
CA ILE A 49 10.87 2.38 -8.45
C ILE A 49 10.72 3.81 -8.97
N MET A 50 10.18 4.73 -8.16
CA MET A 50 10.02 6.16 -8.53
C MET A 50 11.37 6.83 -8.81
N ARG A 51 12.44 6.39 -8.14
CA ARG A 51 13.81 6.86 -8.35
C ARG A 51 14.52 6.18 -9.51
N GLY A 52 13.88 5.20 -10.17
CA GLY A 52 14.46 4.40 -11.24
C GLY A 52 15.41 3.30 -10.73
N TYR A 53 15.41 3.04 -9.42
CA TYR A 53 16.16 1.93 -8.83
C TYR A 53 15.35 0.64 -8.92
N ASN A 54 16.06 -0.47 -9.11
CA ASN A 54 15.42 -1.78 -9.11
C ASN A 54 15.22 -2.23 -7.66
N ALA A 55 13.97 -2.32 -7.23
CA ALA A 55 13.58 -2.69 -5.86
C ALA A 55 14.00 -4.10 -5.42
N ASN A 56 14.63 -4.89 -6.31
CA ASN A 56 15.21 -6.19 -5.98
C ASN A 56 16.66 -6.11 -5.45
N TYR A 57 17.28 -4.93 -5.40
CA TYR A 57 18.65 -4.75 -4.87
C TYR A 57 18.67 -4.09 -3.50
N TYR A 58 19.66 -4.47 -2.69
CA TYR A 58 19.94 -3.81 -1.42
C TYR A 58 20.59 -2.44 -1.64
N TYR A 59 19.92 -1.39 -1.20
CA TYR A 59 20.46 -0.03 -1.19
C TYR A 59 20.81 0.41 0.23
N ARG A 60 21.93 1.13 0.35
CA ARG A 60 22.29 1.82 1.59
C ARG A 60 21.45 3.09 1.68
N TRP A 61 20.49 3.10 2.60
CA TRP A 61 19.57 4.20 2.82
C TRP A 61 20.28 5.41 3.43
N GLY A 62 20.23 6.54 2.72
CA GLY A 62 20.63 7.83 3.27
C GLY A 62 19.54 8.42 4.16
N ILE A 63 19.91 9.44 4.94
CA ILE A 63 18.96 10.19 5.79
C ILE A 63 17.83 10.80 4.93
N LEU A 64 18.18 11.31 3.74
CA LEU A 64 17.21 11.90 2.81
C LEU A 64 16.22 10.85 2.29
N ASP A 65 16.67 9.64 2.00
CA ASP A 65 15.81 8.58 1.46
C ASP A 65 14.78 8.14 2.51
N ASN A 66 15.18 8.04 3.78
CA ASN A 66 14.28 7.75 4.89
C ASN A 66 13.21 8.84 5.07
N ILE A 67 13.59 10.12 4.95
CA ILE A 67 12.62 11.24 5.01
C ILE A 67 11.61 11.12 3.86
N CYS A 68 12.08 10.81 2.65
CA CYS A 68 11.18 10.63 1.50
C CYS A 68 10.20 9.47 1.70
N VAL A 69 10.65 8.33 2.22
CA VAL A 69 9.75 7.20 2.52
C VAL A 69 8.70 7.58 3.56
N VAL A 70 9.09 8.27 4.63
CA VAL A 70 8.14 8.75 5.65
C VAL A 70 7.11 9.71 5.03
N LEU A 71 7.54 10.62 4.16
CA LEU A 71 6.63 11.50 3.42
C LEU A 71 5.65 10.73 2.54
N LEU A 72 6.07 9.63 1.91
CA LEU A 72 5.18 8.75 1.15
C LEU A 72 4.14 8.05 2.04
N TYR A 73 4.52 7.62 3.25
CA TYR A 73 3.56 7.10 4.23
C TYR A 73 2.53 8.17 4.66
N ILE A 74 2.98 9.40 4.91
CA ILE A 74 2.07 10.51 5.25
C ILE A 74 1.12 10.80 4.09
N LEU A 75 1.63 10.84 2.86
CA LEU A 75 0.83 11.10 1.66
C LEU A 75 -0.25 10.02 1.46
N THR A 76 0.12 8.75 1.58
CA THR A 76 -0.83 7.63 1.44
C THR A 76 -1.88 7.63 2.54
N LEU A 77 -1.53 8.04 3.76
CA LEU A 77 -2.49 8.27 4.83
C LEU A 77 -3.46 9.40 4.48
N ILE A 78 -2.96 10.56 4.02
CA ILE A 78 -3.82 11.69 3.61
C ILE A 78 -4.82 11.27 2.53
N ILE A 79 -4.35 10.53 1.51
CA ILE A 79 -5.20 10.01 0.43
C ILE A 79 -6.31 9.11 0.99
N SER A 80 -5.96 8.22 1.94
CA SER A 80 -6.94 7.33 2.57
C SER A 80 -7.99 8.07 3.41
N VAL A 81 -7.57 9.08 4.18
CA VAL A 81 -8.49 9.92 4.96
C VAL A 81 -9.39 10.73 4.04
N TYR A 82 -8.84 11.25 2.94
CA TYR A 82 -9.60 11.99 1.94
C TYR A 82 -10.66 11.11 1.25
N ALA A 83 -10.33 9.86 0.92
CA ALA A 83 -11.28 8.89 0.39
C ALA A 83 -12.43 8.63 1.37
N ALA A 84 -12.13 8.47 2.66
CA ALA A 84 -13.11 8.30 3.71
C ALA A 84 -14.03 9.53 3.86
N TYR A 85 -13.45 10.73 3.81
CA TYR A 85 -14.18 11.99 3.87
C TYR A 85 -15.16 12.17 2.71
N LEU A 86 -14.73 11.87 1.48
CA LEU A 86 -15.59 11.90 0.29
C LEU A 86 -16.72 10.89 0.38
N SER A 87 -16.41 9.67 0.84
CA SER A 87 -17.39 8.62 1.08
C SER A 87 -18.44 9.03 2.12
N PHE A 88 -18.03 9.70 3.18
CA PHE A 88 -18.94 10.16 4.22
C PHE A 88 -19.80 11.32 3.74
N SER A 89 -19.21 12.29 3.03
CA SER A 89 -19.88 13.50 2.54
C SER A 89 -20.87 13.21 1.40
N CYS A 90 -20.63 12.17 0.61
CA CYS A 90 -21.56 11.78 -0.46
C CYS A 90 -22.90 11.30 0.10
N THR A 91 -23.97 11.98 -0.29
CA THR A 91 -25.35 11.54 -0.10
C THR A 91 -25.84 10.95 -1.43
N TRP A 92 -26.01 9.63 -1.48
CA TRP A 92 -26.52 8.96 -2.68
C TRP A 92 -28.00 9.30 -2.90
N LYS A 93 -28.32 10.49 -3.41
CA LYS A 93 -29.68 11.01 -3.69
C LYS A 93 -30.76 10.60 -2.67
N GLY A 94 -30.40 10.52 -1.37
CA GLY A 94 -31.30 10.15 -0.28
C GLY A 94 -31.58 8.64 -0.08
N MET A 95 -30.85 7.74 -0.73
CA MET A 95 -31.06 6.28 -0.60
C MET A 95 -30.59 5.72 0.76
N PHE A 96 -29.56 6.30 1.37
CA PHE A 96 -29.01 5.86 2.66
C PHE A 96 -28.72 7.05 3.57
N ASP A 97 -29.70 7.44 4.40
CA ASP A 97 -29.57 8.57 5.34
C ASP A 97 -29.15 8.13 6.76
N ASN A 98 -28.94 6.83 6.97
CA ASN A 98 -28.50 6.30 8.25
C ASN A 98 -27.01 6.60 8.50
N ILE A 99 -26.73 7.33 9.59
CA ILE A 99 -25.38 7.72 10.00
C ILE A 99 -24.43 6.51 10.17
N ILE A 100 -24.95 5.38 10.66
CA ILE A 100 -24.17 4.14 10.87
C ILE A 100 -23.68 3.58 9.54
N ILE A 101 -24.54 3.57 8.52
CA ILE A 101 -24.20 3.05 7.18
C ILE A 101 -23.15 3.95 6.51
N ARG A 102 -23.29 5.28 6.65
CA ARG A 102 -22.31 6.25 6.12
C ARG A 102 -20.94 6.09 6.79
N LEU A 103 -20.90 5.84 8.10
CA LEU A 103 -19.65 5.57 8.81
C LEU A 103 -18.99 4.27 8.34
N LEU A 104 -19.77 3.19 8.19
CA LEU A 104 -19.26 1.89 7.76
C LEU A 104 -18.73 1.96 6.32
N PHE A 105 -19.43 2.69 5.44
CA PHE A 105 -18.98 2.95 4.07
C PHE A 105 -17.70 3.79 4.06
N ALA A 106 -17.61 4.84 4.88
CA ALA A 106 -16.39 5.64 5.02
C ALA A 106 -15.20 4.80 5.51
N PHE A 107 -15.42 3.85 6.42
CA PHE A 107 -14.40 2.91 6.86
C PHE A 107 -13.92 2.00 5.71
N THR A 108 -14.84 1.48 4.88
CA THR A 108 -14.45 0.71 3.70
C THR A 108 -13.67 1.57 2.70
N ALA A 109 -14.09 2.81 2.45
CA ALA A 109 -13.37 3.75 1.59
C ALA A 109 -11.96 4.05 2.12
N PHE A 110 -11.80 4.23 3.44
CA PHE A 110 -10.50 4.36 4.09
C PHE A 110 -9.62 3.10 3.89
N MET A 111 -10.23 1.91 3.94
CA MET A 111 -9.50 0.66 3.74
C MET A 111 -8.96 0.54 2.31
N PHE A 112 -9.79 0.88 1.31
CA PHE A 112 -9.44 0.84 -0.12
C PHE A 112 -8.58 2.02 -0.59
N GLY A 113 -8.60 3.15 0.11
CA GLY A 113 -7.76 4.32 -0.12
C GLY A 113 -7.82 4.81 -1.58
N PRO A 114 -6.74 4.67 -2.36
CA PRO A 114 -6.69 5.16 -3.74
C PRO A 114 -7.69 4.48 -4.69
N PHE A 115 -8.00 3.19 -4.49
CA PHE A 115 -8.97 2.49 -5.35
C PHE A 115 -10.38 3.06 -5.22
N TYR A 116 -10.75 3.47 -4.00
CA TYR A 116 -12.04 4.12 -3.76
C TYR A 116 -12.12 5.47 -4.49
N LEU A 117 -11.04 6.24 -4.55
CA LEU A 117 -11.02 7.52 -5.29
C LEU A 117 -11.25 7.34 -6.79
N LEU A 118 -10.66 6.30 -7.39
CA LEU A 118 -10.91 5.96 -8.79
C LEU A 118 -12.39 5.61 -9.01
N TRP A 119 -12.93 4.72 -8.18
CA TRP A 119 -14.35 4.35 -8.25
C TRP A 119 -15.26 5.57 -8.04
N PHE A 120 -14.96 6.41 -7.05
CA PHE A 120 -15.69 7.65 -6.76
C PHE A 120 -15.64 8.63 -7.93
N PHE A 121 -14.49 8.76 -8.60
CA PHE A 121 -14.37 9.57 -9.81
C PHE A 121 -15.33 9.08 -10.89
N PHE A 122 -15.37 7.78 -11.19
CA PHE A 122 -16.30 7.25 -12.19
C PHE A 122 -17.77 7.48 -11.79
N VAL A 123 -18.14 7.17 -10.55
CA VAL A 123 -19.54 7.23 -10.11
C VAL A 123 -20.05 8.67 -9.92
N ASN A 124 -19.20 9.57 -9.43
CA ASN A 124 -19.57 10.96 -9.20
C ASN A 124 -19.43 11.82 -10.47
N TYR A 125 -18.27 11.76 -11.15
CA TYR A 125 -18.02 12.60 -12.33
C TYR A 125 -18.88 12.19 -13.54
N LEU A 126 -19.06 10.89 -13.79
CA LEU A 126 -19.87 10.41 -14.91
C LEU A 126 -21.35 10.23 -14.54
N GLY A 127 -21.61 9.76 -13.31
CA GLY A 127 -22.95 9.36 -12.89
C GLY A 127 -23.76 10.41 -12.12
N LYS A 128 -23.12 11.45 -11.53
CA LYS A 128 -23.76 12.43 -10.62
C LYS A 128 -24.68 11.74 -9.60
N MET A 129 -24.15 10.67 -9.02
CA MET A 129 -24.83 9.82 -8.03
C MET A 129 -24.60 10.34 -6.61
N CYS A 130 -23.47 11.02 -6.41
CA CYS A 130 -23.28 12.09 -5.44
C CYS A 130 -23.47 13.43 -6.18
#